data_AF-A0A7S4Q7L2-F1
#
_entry.id   AF-A0A7S4Q7L2-F1
#
_cell.length_a   1.000
_cell.length_b   1.000
_cell.length_c   1.000
_cell.angle_alpha   90.00
_cell.angle_beta   90.00
_cell.angle_gamma   90.00
#
_symmetry.space_group_name_H-M   'P 1'
#
loop_
_entity.id
_entity.type
_entity.pdbx_description
1 polymer ?
#
loop_
_entity_poly.entity_id
_entity_poly.type
_entity_poly.pdbx_seq_one_letter_code
_entity_poly.pdbx_strand_id
1 'polypeptide(L)'
;LKPRPKQAGGCSTAKRAPAAPFEVAPAQPMGNIHCCTEALNESTDTDRFFVDTKAAIMIAEAEQHSVVDSRMETNTFSSASRDSIEQEKENLKVMVQVFASRAVKGVKASLVDIDTGKTCSGSYFVDRKLSTFTFRLKSVDDNPEPLQISVAFRHVTSIFMDASWPEELEFPGRGRLPDSSVKRLAGFQYLAEEGSGVVALVLESVESCGTFLTCMNVLRLYNE
;
A
#
# COMPACT_ATOMS: atom_id res chain seq x y z
N LEU A 1 9.86 5.66 -78.38
CA LEU A 1 8.94 4.51 -78.28
C LEU A 1 9.70 3.29 -77.75
N LYS A 2 9.52 2.95 -76.46
CA LYS A 2 9.96 1.69 -75.84
C LYS A 2 8.84 1.26 -74.87
N PRO A 3 8.29 0.04 -74.95
CA PRO A 3 7.18 -0.38 -74.10
C PRO A 3 7.69 -0.92 -72.75
N ARG A 4 6.97 -0.61 -71.66
CA ARG A 4 7.13 -1.23 -70.35
C ARG A 4 6.34 -2.55 -70.29
N PRO A 5 6.86 -3.61 -69.64
CA PRO A 5 6.09 -4.80 -69.36
C PRO A 5 5.22 -4.63 -68.10
N LYS A 6 4.00 -5.16 -68.16
CA LYS A 6 3.08 -5.34 -67.03
C LYS A 6 3.55 -6.53 -66.19
N GLN A 7 3.67 -6.36 -64.88
CA GLN A 7 3.72 -7.48 -63.94
C GLN A 7 2.38 -7.60 -63.21
N ALA A 8 1.82 -8.80 -63.29
CA ALA A 8 0.68 -9.28 -62.51
C ALA A 8 1.19 -10.30 -61.49
N GLY A 9 0.60 -10.29 -60.30
CA GLY A 9 0.85 -11.26 -59.22
C GLY A 9 0.60 -10.59 -57.88
N GLY A 10 -0.07 -11.18 -56.90
CA GLY A 10 -0.76 -12.44 -56.76
C GLY A 10 -1.29 -12.41 -55.32
N CYS A 11 -2.60 -12.51 -55.13
CA CYS A 11 -3.21 -12.45 -53.81
C CYS A 11 -3.03 -13.81 -53.12
N SER A 12 -2.16 -13.86 -52.11
CA SER A 12 -1.93 -15.06 -51.29
C SER A 12 -2.69 -14.92 -49.97
N THR A 13 -3.77 -15.69 -49.82
CA THR A 13 -4.54 -15.81 -48.57
C THR A 13 -3.82 -16.77 -47.62
N ALA A 14 -3.11 -16.22 -46.64
CA ALA A 14 -2.53 -16.99 -45.55
C ALA A 14 -3.62 -17.40 -44.54
N LYS A 15 -3.81 -18.72 -44.40
CA LYS A 15 -4.64 -19.39 -43.38
C LYS A 15 -4.06 -19.09 -41.99
N ARG A 16 -4.81 -18.36 -41.16
CA ARG A 16 -4.46 -18.05 -39.77
C ARG A 16 -4.74 -19.27 -38.89
N ALA A 17 -3.71 -19.81 -38.24
CA ALA A 17 -3.83 -20.89 -37.26
C ALA A 17 -4.47 -20.38 -35.95
N PRO A 18 -5.19 -21.23 -35.20
CA PRO A 18 -5.78 -20.86 -33.92
C PRO A 18 -4.71 -20.61 -32.85
N ALA A 19 -4.84 -19.49 -32.14
CA ALA A 19 -3.98 -19.10 -31.03
C ALA A 19 -4.13 -20.09 -29.86
N ALA A 20 -3.00 -20.54 -29.33
CA ALA A 20 -2.95 -21.34 -28.12
C ALA A 20 -3.43 -20.53 -26.89
N PRO A 21 -4.04 -21.18 -25.89
CA PRO A 21 -4.44 -20.52 -24.65
C PRO A 21 -3.20 -20.01 -23.90
N PHE A 22 -3.26 -18.75 -23.47
CA PHE A 22 -2.27 -18.12 -22.61
C PHE A 22 -2.24 -18.82 -21.26
N GLU A 23 -1.11 -19.47 -20.97
CA GLU A 23 -0.77 -20.02 -19.67
C GLU A 23 -0.43 -18.84 -18.73
N VAL A 24 -1.28 -18.60 -17.74
CA VAL A 24 -1.04 -17.58 -16.71
C VAL A 24 0.06 -18.10 -15.79
N ALA A 25 1.24 -17.48 -15.85
CA ALA A 25 2.38 -17.85 -15.02
C ALA A 25 2.05 -17.64 -13.53
N PRO A 26 2.40 -18.58 -12.63
CA PRO A 26 2.23 -18.41 -11.20
C PRO A 26 3.14 -17.27 -10.69
N ALA A 27 2.60 -16.46 -9.77
CA ALA A 27 3.34 -15.43 -9.05
C ALA A 27 4.60 -16.04 -8.43
N GLN A 28 5.76 -15.43 -8.66
CA GLN A 28 7.01 -15.90 -8.06
C GLN A 28 7.10 -15.41 -6.61
N PRO A 29 7.62 -16.25 -5.69
CA PRO A 29 7.80 -15.88 -4.29
C PRO A 29 8.71 -14.66 -4.22
N MET A 30 8.20 -13.57 -3.65
CA MET A 30 8.93 -12.31 -3.52
C MET A 30 10.12 -12.47 -2.55
N GLY A 31 11.27 -12.86 -3.09
CA GLY A 31 12.56 -12.74 -2.39
C GLY A 31 12.88 -11.27 -2.09
N ASN A 32 13.75 -11.03 -1.10
CA ASN A 32 14.15 -9.69 -0.65
C ASN A 32 14.38 -8.75 -1.83
N ILE A 33 13.55 -7.70 -1.91
CA ILE A 33 13.55 -6.75 -3.02
C ILE A 33 14.81 -5.91 -2.93
N HIS A 34 15.81 -6.28 -3.72
CA HIS A 34 17.06 -5.55 -3.82
C HIS A 34 16.94 -4.49 -4.93
N CYS A 35 16.84 -3.21 -4.57
CA CYS A 35 16.76 -2.11 -5.54
C CYS A 35 18.07 -1.97 -6.36
N CYS A 36 18.05 -2.33 -7.64
CA CYS A 36 19.13 -2.04 -8.61
C CYS A 36 18.56 -1.38 -9.88
N THR A 37 19.31 -0.44 -10.47
CA THR A 37 18.87 0.66 -11.36
C THR A 37 19.59 0.62 -12.72
N GLU A 38 18.91 0.68 -13.89
CA GLU A 38 19.46 1.15 -15.20
C GLU A 38 18.39 1.60 -16.25
N ALA A 39 18.30 2.93 -16.45
CA ALA A 39 18.08 3.82 -17.61
C ALA A 39 17.18 3.46 -18.84
N LEU A 40 16.14 4.29 -19.13
CA LEU A 40 15.92 5.13 -20.37
C LEU A 40 14.44 5.52 -20.74
N ASN A 41 14.23 6.84 -20.92
CA ASN A 41 13.21 7.68 -21.65
C ASN A 41 11.99 7.04 -22.40
N GLU A 42 10.75 7.52 -22.17
CA GLU A 42 9.99 8.62 -22.81
C GLU A 42 8.48 8.68 -22.37
N SER A 43 8.11 9.79 -21.71
CA SER A 43 6.78 10.42 -21.48
C SER A 43 5.45 9.79 -21.97
N THR A 44 4.42 9.72 -21.10
CA THR A 44 3.14 10.47 -21.26
C THR A 44 2.22 10.47 -20.00
N ASP A 45 1.40 11.52 -19.94
CA ASP A 45 0.60 12.10 -18.84
C ASP A 45 -0.77 11.43 -18.60
N THR A 46 -1.26 11.34 -17.34
CA THR A 46 -2.64 10.88 -17.05
C THR A 46 -3.35 11.56 -15.88
N ASP A 47 -4.66 11.69 -16.09
CA ASP A 47 -5.59 12.71 -15.60
C ASP A 47 -6.45 12.26 -14.38
N ARG A 48 -7.06 13.23 -13.69
CA ARG A 48 -7.71 13.11 -12.36
C ARG A 48 -9.16 12.59 -12.38
N PHE A 49 -9.55 11.71 -11.44
CA PHE A 49 -10.95 11.33 -11.18
C PHE A 49 -11.35 11.24 -9.69
N PHE A 50 -12.61 11.61 -9.40
CA PHE A 50 -13.29 11.67 -8.10
C PHE A 50 -13.47 10.29 -7.43
N VAL A 51 -13.36 10.23 -6.09
CA VAL A 51 -13.49 9.01 -5.26
C VAL A 51 -14.83 9.01 -4.53
N ASP A 52 -15.53 7.87 -4.55
CA ASP A 52 -16.85 7.67 -3.93
C ASP A 52 -16.71 7.35 -2.44
N THR A 53 -17.23 8.23 -1.57
CA THR A 53 -16.99 8.33 -0.13
C THR A 53 -17.71 7.28 0.72
N LYS A 54 -18.57 6.45 0.13
CA LYS A 54 -19.46 5.54 0.88
C LYS A 54 -18.73 4.42 1.65
N ALA A 55 -17.58 3.95 1.18
CA ALA A 55 -16.83 2.89 1.85
C ALA A 55 -16.18 3.34 3.17
N ALA A 56 -15.83 4.62 3.30
CA ALA A 56 -15.25 5.15 4.54
C ALA A 56 -16.25 5.26 5.70
N ILE A 57 -17.56 5.31 5.39
CA ILE A 57 -18.62 5.47 6.39
C ILE A 57 -18.93 4.14 7.11
N MET A 58 -18.80 3.00 6.42
CA MET A 58 -19.06 1.68 7.03
C MET A 58 -18.02 1.27 8.08
N ILE A 59 -16.81 1.84 8.03
CA ILE A 59 -15.71 1.60 8.98
C ILE A 59 -15.99 2.18 10.38
N ALA A 60 -17.11 2.89 10.59
CA ALA A 60 -17.40 3.55 11.86
C ALA A 60 -18.49 2.89 12.72
N GLU A 61 -19.25 1.96 12.15
CA GLU A 61 -20.48 1.43 12.76
C GLU A 61 -20.33 0.02 13.35
N ALA A 62 -19.20 -0.67 13.16
CA ALA A 62 -19.05 -2.07 13.57
C ALA A 62 -18.79 -2.32 15.07
N GLU A 63 -18.42 -1.30 15.87
CA GLU A 63 -18.18 -1.47 17.32
C GLU A 63 -19.45 -1.24 18.19
N GLN A 64 -20.60 -1.77 17.80
CA GLN A 64 -21.80 -1.77 18.67
C GLN A 64 -22.05 -3.09 19.43
N HIS A 65 -21.16 -4.09 19.33
CA HIS A 65 -21.40 -5.41 19.93
C HIS A 65 -20.25 -5.96 20.80
N SER A 66 -19.54 -5.10 21.54
CA SER A 66 -18.73 -5.55 22.68
C SER A 66 -19.60 -5.60 23.95
N VAL A 67 -20.01 -6.82 24.26
CA VAL A 67 -20.84 -7.25 25.39
C VAL A 67 -20.25 -6.79 26.73
N VAL A 68 -20.96 -5.91 27.43
CA VAL A 68 -20.74 -5.63 28.85
C VAL A 68 -21.66 -6.54 29.65
N ASP A 69 -21.16 -7.69 30.11
CA ASP A 69 -21.85 -8.53 31.08
C ASP A 69 -21.36 -8.21 32.51
N SER A 70 -22.13 -7.34 33.16
CA SER A 70 -22.56 -7.38 34.57
C SER A 70 -21.51 -7.43 35.71
N ARG A 71 -21.46 -6.34 36.48
CA ARG A 71 -21.81 -6.41 37.92
C ARG A 71 -22.22 -5.04 38.49
N MET A 72 -23.34 -5.06 39.21
CA MET A 72 -23.95 -3.99 39.98
C MET A 72 -22.96 -3.32 40.93
N GLU A 73 -22.54 -2.08 40.64
CA GLU A 73 -22.20 -1.09 41.66
C GLU A 73 -22.69 0.28 41.20
N THR A 74 -23.54 0.88 42.02
CA THR A 74 -24.03 2.25 41.92
C THR A 74 -22.86 3.22 41.91
N ASN A 75 -22.55 3.82 40.76
CA ASN A 75 -21.66 4.97 40.72
C ASN A 75 -22.19 6.03 39.76
N THR A 76 -22.54 7.17 40.36
CA THR A 76 -23.03 8.40 39.74
C THR A 76 -21.87 9.15 39.08
N PHE A 77 -21.18 8.48 38.15
CA PHE A 77 -20.11 9.00 37.30
C PHE A 77 -20.35 8.42 35.91
N SER A 78 -20.52 9.27 34.88
CA SER A 78 -20.14 8.99 33.46
C SER A 78 -21.00 9.67 32.38
N SER A 79 -21.74 10.77 32.62
CA SER A 79 -22.24 11.55 31.47
C SER A 79 -21.10 12.27 30.75
N ALA A 80 -20.20 12.94 31.48
CA ALA A 80 -19.04 13.63 30.91
C ALA A 80 -18.02 12.71 30.20
N SER A 81 -18.00 11.41 30.55
CA SER A 81 -17.09 10.43 29.94
C SER A 81 -17.60 9.91 28.60
N ARG A 82 -18.92 9.87 28.39
CA ARG A 82 -19.52 9.39 27.13
C ARG A 82 -19.34 10.39 26.00
N ASP A 83 -19.57 11.67 26.29
CA ASP A 83 -19.38 12.76 25.31
C ASP A 83 -17.93 12.82 24.80
N SER A 84 -16.95 12.55 25.67
CA SER A 84 -15.53 12.49 25.30
C SER A 84 -15.21 11.33 24.35
N ILE A 85 -15.83 10.16 24.56
CA ILE A 85 -15.61 8.96 23.72
C ILE A 85 -16.24 9.16 22.34
N GLU A 86 -17.45 9.71 22.28
CA GLU A 86 -18.12 9.99 21.00
C GLU A 86 -17.35 11.01 20.16
N GLN A 87 -16.80 12.04 20.81
CA GLN A 87 -15.96 13.04 20.14
C GLN A 87 -14.65 12.44 19.63
N GLU A 88 -13.98 11.61 20.42
CA GLU A 88 -12.76 10.92 20.00
C GLU A 88 -13.02 9.97 18.83
N LYS A 89 -14.14 9.25 18.85
CA LYS A 89 -14.59 8.40 17.76
C LYS A 89 -14.82 9.22 16.48
N GLU A 90 -15.51 10.35 16.56
CA GLU A 90 -15.75 11.22 15.40
C GLU A 90 -14.43 11.77 14.83
N ASN A 91 -13.50 12.18 15.70
CA ASN A 91 -12.17 12.63 15.29
C ASN A 91 -11.40 11.51 14.57
N LEU A 92 -11.47 10.28 15.07
CA LEU A 92 -10.82 9.12 14.44
C LEU A 92 -11.42 8.81 13.06
N LYS A 93 -12.75 8.86 12.92
CA LYS A 93 -13.41 8.70 11.61
C LYS A 93 -12.93 9.72 10.60
N VAL A 94 -12.89 11.00 10.99
CA VAL A 94 -12.41 12.08 10.13
C VAL A 94 -10.96 11.84 9.73
N MET A 95 -10.11 11.44 10.68
CA MET A 95 -8.70 11.12 10.41
C MET A 95 -8.56 9.98 9.39
N VAL A 96 -9.26 8.87 9.59
CA VAL A 96 -9.22 7.71 8.68
C VAL A 96 -9.77 8.07 7.30
N GLN A 97 -10.82 8.87 7.23
CA GLN A 97 -11.40 9.33 5.95
C GLN A 97 -10.42 10.22 5.18
N VAL A 98 -9.76 11.16 5.85
CA VAL A 98 -8.73 12.03 5.24
C VAL A 98 -7.54 11.18 4.78
N PHE A 99 -7.08 10.25 5.61
CA PHE A 99 -6.01 9.31 5.25
C PHE A 99 -6.37 8.50 4.02
N ALA A 100 -7.52 7.82 4.00
CA ALA A 100 -8.01 7.02 2.89
C ALA A 100 -8.09 7.82 1.58
N SER A 101 -8.63 9.03 1.63
CA SER A 101 -8.73 9.92 0.46
C SER A 101 -7.37 10.27 -0.14
N ARG A 102 -6.35 10.46 0.69
CA ARG A 102 -4.96 10.72 0.25
C ARG A 102 -4.29 9.44 -0.23
N ALA A 103 -4.43 8.34 0.51
CA ALA A 103 -3.84 7.04 0.19
C ALA A 103 -4.37 6.48 -1.14
N VAL A 104 -5.66 6.61 -1.45
CA VAL A 104 -6.22 6.19 -2.75
C VAL A 104 -5.58 6.94 -3.93
N LYS A 105 -5.16 8.20 -3.73
CA LYS A 105 -4.49 9.02 -4.75
C LYS A 105 -2.99 8.74 -4.86
N GLY A 106 -2.42 8.04 -3.88
CA GLY A 106 -0.99 7.86 -3.73
C GLY A 106 -0.38 8.91 -2.80
N VAL A 107 0.33 8.45 -1.78
CA VAL A 107 1.10 9.29 -0.86
C VAL A 107 2.58 8.99 -1.06
N LYS A 108 3.37 10.05 -1.27
CA LYS A 108 4.81 9.94 -1.46
C LYS A 108 5.48 9.37 -0.21
N ALA A 109 6.33 8.38 -0.39
CA ALA A 109 7.14 7.78 0.66
C ALA A 109 8.40 7.16 0.03
N SER A 110 9.36 6.75 0.86
CA SER A 110 10.50 5.96 0.37
C SER A 110 10.47 4.59 1.00
N LEU A 111 10.51 3.54 0.19
CA LEU A 111 10.68 2.17 0.65
C LEU A 111 12.11 1.99 1.14
N VAL A 112 12.29 1.29 2.25
CA VAL A 112 13.61 0.98 2.80
C VAL A 112 13.90 -0.50 2.61
N ASP A 113 15.06 -0.78 2.06
CA ASP A 113 15.65 -2.11 2.06
C ASP A 113 16.18 -2.43 3.46
N ILE A 114 15.63 -3.48 4.08
CA ILE A 114 15.93 -3.88 5.46
C ILE A 114 17.38 -4.30 5.63
N ASP A 115 17.97 -4.94 4.62
CA ASP A 115 19.33 -5.48 4.69
C ASP A 115 20.35 -4.36 4.47
N THR A 116 20.11 -3.53 3.45
CA THR A 116 21.12 -2.56 2.99
C THR A 116 20.94 -1.17 3.59
N GLY A 117 19.75 -0.84 4.08
CA GLY A 117 19.37 0.50 4.54
C GLY A 117 19.18 1.51 3.41
N LYS A 118 19.25 1.07 2.15
CA LYS A 118 19.01 1.94 0.99
C LYS A 118 17.53 2.30 0.91
N THR A 119 17.25 3.49 0.39
CA THR A 119 15.90 3.98 0.23
C THR A 119 15.56 4.19 -1.24
N CYS A 120 14.35 3.78 -1.63
CA CYS A 120 13.83 3.89 -2.98
C CYS A 120 12.55 4.72 -2.95
N SER A 121 12.56 5.87 -3.62
CA SER A 121 11.41 6.76 -3.65
C SER A 121 10.23 6.10 -4.38
N GLY A 122 9.02 6.35 -3.91
CA GLY A 122 7.80 5.84 -4.50
C GLY A 122 6.56 6.48 -3.89
N SER A 123 5.43 5.82 -4.10
CA SER A 123 4.17 6.18 -3.48
C SER A 123 3.48 4.94 -2.98
N TYR A 124 2.89 5.02 -1.78
CA TYR A 124 1.95 4.01 -1.33
C TYR A 124 0.52 4.40 -1.66
N PHE A 125 -0.28 3.37 -1.88
CA PHE A 125 -1.67 3.43 -2.26
C PHE A 125 -2.47 2.50 -1.35
N VAL A 126 -3.72 2.86 -1.12
CA VAL A 126 -4.71 1.95 -0.56
C VAL A 126 -5.84 1.85 -1.58
N ASP A 127 -6.30 0.64 -1.87
CA ASP A 127 -7.40 0.45 -2.80
C ASP A 127 -8.71 1.08 -2.28
N ARG A 128 -9.68 1.31 -3.17
CA ARG A 128 -10.95 1.97 -2.78
C ARG A 128 -11.78 1.17 -1.78
N LYS A 129 -11.55 -0.15 -1.70
CA LYS A 129 -12.20 -1.02 -0.71
C LYS A 129 -11.49 -1.01 0.64
N LEU A 130 -10.36 -0.30 0.76
CA LEU A 130 -9.57 -0.21 1.98
C LEU A 130 -9.17 -1.59 2.51
N SER A 131 -8.83 -2.48 1.58
CA SER A 131 -8.51 -3.89 1.79
C SER A 131 -7.06 -4.23 1.50
N THR A 132 -6.42 -3.44 0.62
CA THR A 132 -5.09 -3.73 0.08
C THR A 132 -4.22 -2.49 0.12
N PHE A 133 -3.09 -2.62 0.81
CA PHE A 133 -1.97 -1.70 0.73
C PHE A 133 -1.13 -2.03 -0.51
N THR A 134 -0.68 -1.00 -1.23
CA THR A 134 0.19 -1.18 -2.40
C THR A 134 1.26 -0.11 -2.42
N PHE A 135 2.54 -0.50 -2.42
CA PHE A 135 3.64 0.41 -2.68
C PHE A 135 4.10 0.28 -4.12
N ARG A 136 4.14 1.40 -4.85
CA ARG A 136 4.74 1.46 -6.20
C ARG A 136 6.02 2.25 -6.11
N LEU A 137 7.13 1.62 -6.50
CA LEU A 137 8.37 2.36 -6.67
C LEU A 137 8.15 3.41 -7.75
N LYS A 138 8.71 4.60 -7.53
CA LYS A 138 8.79 5.59 -8.59
C LYS A 138 9.66 4.94 -9.65
N SER A 139 9.06 4.63 -10.80
CA SER A 139 9.82 4.08 -11.92
C SER A 139 10.95 5.04 -12.20
N VAL A 140 12.17 4.56 -12.02
CA VAL A 140 13.36 5.36 -12.32
C VAL A 140 13.53 5.40 -13.85
N ASP A 141 12.87 4.49 -14.58
CA ASP A 141 12.97 4.27 -16.03
C ASP A 141 11.64 3.80 -16.64
N ASP A 142 11.48 3.86 -17.97
CA ASP A 142 10.29 3.38 -18.74
C ASP A 142 10.12 1.86 -18.74
N ASN A 143 10.39 1.22 -17.60
CA ASN A 143 9.94 -0.13 -17.37
C ASN A 143 8.40 -0.09 -17.25
N PRO A 144 7.66 -0.79 -18.12
CA PRO A 144 6.20 -0.68 -18.21
C PRO A 144 5.49 -1.15 -16.94
N GLU A 145 6.19 -1.96 -16.13
CA GLU A 145 5.67 -2.45 -14.87
C GLU A 145 6.50 -1.87 -13.72
N PRO A 146 6.01 -0.82 -13.04
CA PRO A 146 6.66 -0.35 -11.83
C PRO A 146 6.67 -1.49 -10.82
N LEU A 147 7.83 -1.73 -10.21
CA LEU A 147 7.93 -2.70 -9.13
C LEU A 147 6.88 -2.36 -8.07
N GLN A 148 5.97 -3.29 -7.85
CA GLN A 148 4.80 -3.12 -7.01
C GLN A 148 4.79 -4.17 -5.91
N ILE A 149 4.65 -3.71 -4.67
CA ILE A 149 4.43 -4.56 -3.50
C ILE A 149 2.98 -4.39 -3.11
N SER A 150 2.19 -5.46 -3.11
CA SER A 150 0.80 -5.44 -2.69
C SER A 150 0.58 -6.38 -1.51
N VAL A 151 0.00 -5.87 -0.44
CA VAL A 151 -0.26 -6.60 0.80
C VAL A 151 -1.72 -6.35 1.20
N ALA A 152 -2.51 -7.41 1.33
CA ALA A 152 -3.85 -7.34 1.89
C ALA A 152 -3.77 -7.04 3.40
N PHE A 153 -4.62 -6.15 3.93
CA PHE A 153 -4.58 -5.78 5.35
C PHE A 153 -4.81 -6.96 6.29
N ARG A 154 -5.61 -7.95 5.87
CA ARG A 154 -5.82 -9.21 6.60
C ARG A 154 -4.54 -10.01 6.84
N HIS A 155 -3.51 -9.80 6.01
CA HIS A 155 -2.21 -10.45 6.16
C HIS A 155 -1.25 -9.66 7.04
N VAL A 156 -1.55 -8.41 7.40
CA VAL A 156 -0.68 -7.57 8.22
C VAL A 156 -0.76 -8.03 9.67
N THR A 157 0.36 -8.46 10.25
CA THR A 157 0.41 -9.04 11.60
C THR A 157 0.81 -8.03 12.67
N SER A 158 1.69 -7.09 12.34
CA SER A 158 2.17 -6.05 13.26
C SER A 158 2.52 -4.77 12.51
N ILE A 159 2.34 -3.62 13.15
CA ILE A 159 2.66 -2.30 12.60
C ILE A 159 3.48 -1.56 13.66
N PHE A 160 4.59 -0.97 13.25
CA PHE A 160 5.59 -0.38 14.14
C PHE A 160 6.09 0.97 13.61
N MET A 161 6.65 1.76 14.51
CA MET A 161 7.25 3.06 14.25
C MET A 161 8.57 3.14 15.03
N ASP A 162 9.63 3.71 14.45
CA ASP A 162 10.97 3.93 15.05
C ASP A 162 11.29 3.16 16.37
N ALA A 163 10.83 3.68 17.52
CA ALA A 163 11.12 3.14 18.85
C ALA A 163 10.43 1.80 19.18
N SER A 164 9.36 1.43 18.48
CA SER A 164 8.61 0.18 18.67
C SER A 164 8.99 -0.91 17.66
N TRP A 165 10.12 -0.77 16.96
CA TRP A 165 10.62 -1.83 16.09
C TRP A 165 10.99 -3.07 16.91
N PRO A 166 10.41 -4.25 16.63
CA PRO A 166 10.70 -5.48 17.38
C PRO A 166 12.18 -5.87 17.28
N GLU A 167 12.81 -6.23 18.39
CA GLU A 167 14.22 -6.66 18.39
C GLU A 167 14.42 -7.98 17.62
N GLU A 168 13.37 -8.80 17.54
CA GLU A 168 13.36 -10.06 16.80
C GLU A 168 13.40 -9.87 15.28
N LEU A 169 13.01 -8.69 14.80
CA LEU A 169 13.14 -8.32 13.40
C LEU A 169 14.51 -7.68 13.19
N GLU A 170 15.48 -8.51 12.80
CA GLU A 170 16.79 -8.01 12.37
C GLU A 170 16.59 -6.91 11.31
N PHE A 171 17.00 -5.68 11.65
CA PHE A 171 17.04 -4.57 10.70
C PHE A 171 18.48 -4.04 10.58
N PRO A 172 19.39 -4.79 9.93
CA PRO A 172 20.80 -4.41 9.80
C PRO A 172 20.97 -3.05 9.11
N GLY A 173 20.10 -2.73 8.14
CA GLY A 173 20.10 -1.48 7.41
C GLY A 173 19.77 -0.24 8.24
N ARG A 174 19.17 -0.38 9.44
CA ARG A 174 18.72 0.76 10.26
C ARG A 174 19.86 1.71 10.61
N GLY A 175 21.02 1.17 10.99
CA GLY A 175 22.20 1.97 11.35
C GLY A 175 22.80 2.77 10.20
N ARG A 176 22.35 2.54 8.96
CA ARG A 176 22.79 3.28 7.75
C ARG A 176 21.82 4.38 7.36
N LEU A 177 20.63 4.43 7.97
CA LEU A 177 19.67 5.49 7.73
C LEU A 177 20.09 6.76 8.47
N PRO A 178 19.89 7.95 7.88
CA PRO A 178 20.03 9.21 8.62
C PRO A 178 19.04 9.29 9.78
N ASP A 179 19.44 9.89 10.91
CA ASP A 179 18.58 10.07 12.10
C ASP A 179 17.24 10.74 11.78
N SER A 180 17.24 11.68 10.82
CA SER A 180 16.02 12.36 10.35
C SER A 180 15.06 11.42 9.62
N SER A 181 15.55 10.36 8.99
CA SER A 181 14.75 9.31 8.36
C SER A 181 14.28 8.28 9.38
N VAL A 182 15.10 7.96 10.38
CA VAL A 182 14.75 7.03 11.47
C VAL A 182 13.51 7.51 12.23
N LYS A 183 13.44 8.80 12.59
CA LYS A 183 12.24 9.40 13.25
C LYS A 183 10.98 9.38 12.39
N ARG A 184 11.12 9.18 11.07
CA ARG A 184 10.03 9.12 10.10
C ARG A 184 9.84 7.71 9.53
N LEU A 185 10.43 6.72 10.19
CA LEU A 185 10.36 5.32 9.81
C LEU A 185 9.10 4.69 10.38
N ALA A 186 8.26 4.19 9.50
CA ALA A 186 7.12 3.34 9.82
C ALA A 186 7.26 2.02 9.07
N GLY A 187 6.74 0.94 9.61
CA GLY A 187 6.71 -0.32 8.89
C GLY A 187 5.68 -1.28 9.44
N PHE A 188 5.53 -2.39 8.75
CA PHE A 188 4.64 -3.47 9.17
C PHE A 188 5.17 -4.82 8.72
N GLN A 189 4.87 -5.83 9.51
CA GLN A 189 5.08 -7.23 9.16
C GLN A 189 3.80 -7.79 8.56
N TYR A 190 3.94 -8.71 7.61
CA TYR A 190 2.82 -9.43 7.03
C TYR A 190 3.13 -10.92 6.93
N LEU A 191 2.08 -11.73 6.90
CA LEU A 191 2.10 -13.17 6.71
C LEU A 191 1.16 -13.53 5.55
N ALA A 192 1.75 -13.84 4.40
CA ALA A 192 1.05 -14.31 3.21
C ALA A 192 1.21 -15.84 3.06
N GLU A 193 0.48 -16.44 2.12
CA GLU A 193 0.57 -17.87 1.82
C GLU A 193 1.99 -18.29 1.39
N GLU A 194 2.72 -17.38 0.74
CA GLU A 194 4.09 -17.60 0.26
C GLU A 194 5.17 -17.36 1.32
N GLY A 195 4.80 -16.81 2.49
CA GLY A 195 5.72 -16.54 3.59
C GLY A 195 5.43 -15.24 4.35
N SER A 196 6.29 -14.93 5.31
CA SER A 196 6.26 -13.67 6.05
C SER A 196 7.26 -12.67 5.49
N GLY A 197 6.93 -11.38 5.57
CA GLY A 197 7.84 -10.30 5.17
C GLY A 197 7.65 -9.04 5.99
N VAL A 198 8.53 -8.07 5.76
CA VAL A 198 8.49 -6.75 6.39
C VAL A 198 8.54 -5.67 5.32
N VAL A 199 7.67 -4.67 5.46
CA VAL A 199 7.71 -3.44 4.65
C VAL A 199 8.12 -2.28 5.56
N ALA A 200 9.20 -1.59 5.19
CA ALA A 200 9.67 -0.38 5.87
C ALA A 200 9.55 0.84 4.97
N LEU A 201 9.02 1.94 5.50
CA LEU A 201 8.76 3.18 4.78
C LEU A 201 9.31 4.38 5.56
N VAL A 202 9.96 5.29 4.85
CA VAL A 202 10.25 6.64 5.35
C VAL A 202 9.18 7.59 4.82
N LEU A 203 8.38 8.16 5.71
CA LEU A 203 7.30 9.09 5.37
C LEU A 203 7.77 10.55 5.35
N GLU A 204 6.93 11.45 4.85
CA GLU A 204 7.26 12.88 4.72
C GLU A 204 7.54 13.55 6.07
N SER A 205 6.75 13.25 7.10
CA SER A 205 6.86 13.85 8.44
C SER A 205 6.64 12.84 9.56
N VAL A 206 7.05 13.19 10.78
CA VAL A 206 6.79 12.39 12.00
C VAL A 206 5.29 12.29 12.28
N GLU A 207 4.56 13.38 12.08
CA GLU A 207 3.10 13.40 12.19
C GLU A 207 2.45 12.41 11.21
N SER A 208 2.95 12.34 9.97
CA SER A 208 2.48 11.37 8.98
C SER A 208 2.70 9.92 9.43
N CYS A 209 3.75 9.65 10.22
CA CYS A 209 4.00 8.32 10.80
C CYS A 209 2.95 7.96 11.85
N GLY A 210 2.60 8.91 12.72
CA GLY A 210 1.52 8.73 13.68
C GLY A 210 0.18 8.46 12.98
N THR A 211 -0.18 9.29 11.99
CA THR A 211 -1.42 9.08 11.21
C THR A 211 -1.40 7.73 10.48
N PHE A 212 -0.28 7.36 9.85
CA PHE A 212 -0.14 6.09 9.15
C PHE A 212 -0.32 4.91 10.11
N LEU A 213 0.36 4.90 11.25
CA LEU A 213 0.26 3.84 12.27
C LEU A 213 -1.19 3.68 12.76
N THR A 214 -1.84 4.77 13.14
CA THR A 214 -3.24 4.75 13.61
C THR A 214 -4.18 4.22 12.52
N CYS A 215 -4.08 4.74 11.30
CA CYS A 215 -4.98 4.35 10.21
C CYS A 215 -4.74 2.91 9.77
N MET A 216 -3.49 2.45 9.68
CA MET A 216 -3.17 1.07 9.33
C MET A 216 -3.68 0.09 10.40
N ASN A 217 -3.58 0.43 11.69
CA ASN A 217 -4.13 -0.39 12.77
C ASN A 217 -5.66 -0.50 12.67
N VAL A 218 -6.34 0.62 12.43
CA VAL A 218 -7.79 0.62 12.19
C VAL A 218 -8.10 -0.27 10.99
N LEU A 219 -7.50 -0.01 9.82
CA LEU A 219 -7.78 -0.77 8.60
C LEU A 219 -7.53 -2.27 8.76
N ARG A 220 -6.50 -2.68 9.52
CA ARG A 220 -6.27 -4.08 9.85
C ARG A 220 -7.45 -4.71 10.61
N LEU A 221 -7.93 -4.07 11.67
CA LEU A 221 -9.05 -4.57 12.49
C LEU A 221 -10.34 -4.77 11.69
N TYR A 222 -10.57 -3.96 10.66
CA TYR A 222 -11.76 -4.08 9.79
C TYR A 222 -11.62 -5.12 8.67
N ASN A 223 -10.43 -5.69 8.48
CA ASN A 223 -10.16 -6.69 7.45
C ASN A 223 -9.83 -8.08 8.03
N GLU A 224 -10.06 -8.31 9.33
CA GLU A 224 -9.98 -9.63 9.96
C GLU A 224 -11.08 -10.60 9.46
#